data_AF-A0A849EQK6-F1
#
_entry.id   AF-A0A849EQK6-F1
#
_cell.length_a   1.000
_cell.length_b   1.000
_cell.length_c   1.000
_cell.angle_alpha   90.00
_cell.angle_beta   90.00
_cell.angle_gamma   90.00
#
_symmetry.space_group_name_H-M   'P 1'
#
loop_
_entity.id
_entity.type
_entity.pdbx_description
1 polymer ?
#
loop_
_entity_poly.entity_id
_entity_poly.type
_entity_poly.pdbx_seq_one_letter_code
_entity_poly.pdbx_strand_id
1 'polypeptide(L)'
;MSGKQVTKQVLVVHGPNLNLLGVREPNVYGSTRLTEINEELTRLGRGMNLTVRCYQSNHEGAIVDNLQAAMGTTHGIIINPAAYTHTSIAIRDALLTLA
;
A
#
# COMPACT_ATOMS: atom_id res chain seq x y z
N MET A 1 -9.97 11.03 32.98
CA MET A 1 -8.97 10.14 32.33
C MET A 1 -9.32 10.04 30.86
N SER A 2 -8.59 10.75 29.99
CA SER A 2 -8.85 10.69 28.54
C SER A 2 -8.42 9.32 28.02
N GLY A 3 -9.38 8.49 27.62
CA GLY A 3 -9.10 7.19 26.99
C GLY A 3 -8.19 7.39 25.78
N LYS A 4 -7.11 6.62 25.70
CA LYS A 4 -6.16 6.66 24.57
C LYS A 4 -6.95 6.30 23.31
N GLN A 5 -7.21 7.26 22.42
CA GLN A 5 -7.95 7.00 21.19
C GLN A 5 -7.11 6.07 20.33
N VAL A 6 -7.64 4.88 20.04
CA VAL A 6 -6.94 3.88 19.21
C VAL A 6 -6.99 4.36 17.77
N THR A 7 -5.85 4.84 17.25
CA THR A 7 -5.70 5.20 15.84
C THR A 7 -5.71 3.92 15.00
N LYS A 8 -6.69 3.78 14.10
CA LYS A 8 -6.76 2.64 13.18
C LYS A 8 -5.64 2.73 12.14
N GLN A 9 -5.11 1.58 11.74
CA GLN A 9 -4.02 1.48 10.77
C GLN A 9 -4.53 1.01 9.40
N VAL A 10 -4.10 1.67 8.33
CA VAL A 10 -4.33 1.25 6.94
C VAL A 10 -2.98 0.93 6.29
N LEU A 11 -2.89 -0.20 5.60
CA LEU A 11 -1.74 -0.57 4.79
C LEU A 11 -2.04 -0.26 3.31
N VAL A 12 -1.15 0.46 2.65
CA VAL A 12 -1.17 0.69 1.21
C VAL A 12 -0.02 -0.08 0.58
N VAL A 13 -0.33 -1.01 -0.33
CA VAL A 13 0.65 -1.85 -1.02
C VAL A 13 0.71 -1.51 -2.50
N HIS A 14 1.92 -1.29 -3.00
CA HIS A 14 2.20 -1.00 -4.40
C HIS A 14 3.04 -2.13 -5.01
N GLY A 15 2.58 -2.65 -6.12
CA GLY A 15 3.22 -3.73 -6.87
C GLY A 15 4.43 -3.29 -7.69
N PRO A 16 4.87 -4.14 -8.64
CA PRO A 16 6.09 -3.93 -9.39
C PRO A 16 6.03 -2.69 -10.28
N ASN A 17 7.20 -2.11 -10.52
CA ASN A 17 7.47 -0.94 -11.37
C ASN A 17 6.86 0.38 -10.90
N LEU A 18 5.98 0.40 -9.90
CA LEU A 18 5.40 1.65 -9.38
C LEU A 18 6.44 2.56 -8.70
N ASN A 19 7.58 2.01 -8.27
CA ASN A 19 8.72 2.83 -7.82
C ASN A 19 9.32 3.72 -8.92
N LEU A 20 8.98 3.47 -10.19
CA LEU A 20 9.46 4.23 -11.34
C LEU A 20 8.48 5.32 -11.80
N LEU A 21 7.36 5.53 -11.09
CA LEU A 21 6.43 6.63 -11.38
C LEU A 21 7.14 7.98 -11.37
N GLY A 22 6.81 8.83 -12.34
CA GLY A 22 7.41 10.15 -12.53
C GLY A 22 8.83 10.15 -13.14
N VAL A 23 9.39 8.98 -13.48
CA VAL A 23 10.74 8.88 -14.09
C VAL A 23 10.69 8.72 -15.62
N ARG A 24 9.67 8.04 -16.16
CA ARG A 24 9.51 7.82 -17.60
C ARG A 24 8.54 8.81 -18.21
N GLU A 25 8.97 9.48 -19.29
CA GLU A 25 8.14 10.31 -20.18
C GLU A 25 7.08 11.15 -19.43
N PRO A 26 7.49 12.10 -18.56
CA PRO A 26 6.58 12.85 -17.69
C PRO A 26 5.48 13.61 -18.44
N ASN A 27 5.70 13.93 -19.71
CA ASN A 27 4.70 14.55 -20.59
C ASN A 27 3.54 13.60 -20.97
N VAL A 28 3.71 12.29 -20.81
CA VAL A 28 2.72 11.26 -21.16
C VAL A 28 2.09 10.64 -19.90
N TYR A 29 2.90 10.35 -18.87
CA TYR A 29 2.47 9.59 -17.69
C TYR A 29 2.30 10.42 -16.41
N GLY A 30 2.51 11.74 -16.51
CA GLY A 30 2.53 12.65 -15.37
C GLY A 30 3.88 12.62 -14.63
N SER A 31 4.15 13.70 -13.89
CA SER A 31 5.40 13.86 -13.14
C SER A 31 5.31 13.34 -11.70
N THR A 32 4.13 12.91 -11.25
CA THR A 32 3.90 12.53 -9.87
C THR A 32 4.67 11.27 -9.50
N ARG A 33 5.49 11.36 -8.45
CA ARG A 33 6.30 10.25 -7.94
C ARG A 33 5.52 9.44 -6.91
N LEU A 34 5.86 8.17 -6.77
CA LEU A 34 5.26 7.31 -5.74
C LEU A 34 5.47 7.86 -4.31
N THR A 35 6.58 8.54 -4.07
CA THR A 35 6.86 9.20 -2.79
C THR A 35 5.85 10.29 -2.48
N GLU A 36 5.50 11.11 -3.46
CA GLU A 36 4.51 12.20 -3.32
C GLU A 36 3.12 11.64 -3.06
N ILE A 37 2.74 10.56 -3.76
CA ILE A 37 1.49 9.84 -3.51
C ILE A 37 1.46 9.32 -2.07
N ASN A 38 2.53 8.69 -1.59
CA ASN A 38 2.60 8.13 -0.23
C ASN A 38 2.53 9.23 0.85
N GLU A 39 3.16 10.38 0.62
CA GLU A 39 3.08 11.54 1.50
C GLU A 39 1.66 12.09 1.57
N GLU A 40 0.99 12.20 0.43
CA GLU A 40 -0.39 12.65 0.37
C GLU A 40 -1.36 11.69 1.07
N LEU A 41 -1.21 10.38 0.84
CA LEU A 41 -2.00 9.35 1.52
C LEU A 41 -1.80 9.40 3.04
N THR A 42 -0.55 9.59 3.49
CA THR A 42 -0.22 9.72 4.92
C THR A 42 -0.84 10.97 5.51
N ARG A 43 -0.79 12.10 4.81
CA ARG A 43 -1.40 13.37 5.23
C ARG A 43 -2.93 13.26 5.31
N LEU A 44 -3.56 12.64 4.31
CA LEU A 44 -5.00 12.39 4.29
C LEU A 44 -5.42 11.50 5.46
N GLY A 45 -4.71 10.40 5.68
CA GLY A 45 -4.96 9.49 6.79
C GLY A 45 -4.90 10.18 8.16
N ARG A 46 -3.88 11.03 8.38
CA ARG A 46 -3.78 11.82 9.62
C ARG A 46 -5.00 12.72 9.83
N GLY A 47 -5.50 13.36 8.77
CA GLY A 47 -6.72 14.18 8.80
C GLY A 47 -7.98 13.38 9.19
N MET A 48 -7.96 12.07 8.99
CA MET A 48 -9.05 11.13 9.33
C MET A 48 -8.81 10.36 10.63
N ASN A 49 -7.78 10.71 11.42
CA ASN A 49 -7.33 9.96 12.60
C ASN A 49 -6.98 8.49 12.27
N LEU A 50 -6.30 8.28 11.15
CA LEU A 50 -5.76 7.00 10.68
C LEU A 50 -4.24 7.07 10.56
N THR A 51 -3.58 5.96 10.83
CA THR A 51 -2.16 5.76 10.50
C THR A 51 -2.08 5.02 9.17
N VAL A 52 -1.43 5.62 8.17
CA VAL A 52 -1.21 4.98 6.87
C VAL A 52 0.23 4.49 6.79
N ARG A 53 0.43 3.20 6.51
CA ARG A 53 1.73 2.60 6.19
C ARG A 53 1.75 2.28 4.71
N CYS A 54 2.72 2.80 3.97
CA CYS A 54 2.90 2.46 2.56
C CYS A 54 4.03 1.43 2.41
N TYR A 55 3.87 0.49 1.49
CA TYR A 55 4.86 -0.52 1.13
C TYR A 55 4.88 -0.70 -0.38
N GLN A 56 6.07 -0.77 -0.99
CA GLN A 56 6.22 -1.08 -2.42
C GLN A 56 7.24 -2.19 -2.58
N SER A 57 6.99 -3.11 -3.52
CA SER A 57 8.00 -4.09 -3.91
C SER A 57 7.82 -4.56 -5.35
N ASN A 58 8.95 -4.90 -5.97
CA ASN A 58 9.00 -5.59 -7.27
C ASN A 58 8.97 -7.11 -7.13
N HIS A 59 9.00 -7.63 -5.90
CA HIS A 59 9.06 -9.06 -5.60
C HIS A 59 7.71 -9.52 -5.04
N GLU A 60 7.06 -10.45 -5.74
CA GLU A 60 5.78 -11.04 -5.35
C GLU A 60 5.82 -11.61 -3.92
N GLY A 61 6.82 -12.43 -3.59
CA GLY A 61 6.97 -13.02 -2.25
C GLY A 61 7.05 -11.96 -1.14
N ALA A 62 7.76 -10.86 -1.38
CA ALA A 62 7.86 -9.78 -0.40
C ALA A 62 6.53 -9.04 -0.18
N ILE A 63 5.67 -8.95 -1.21
CA ILE A 63 4.30 -8.45 -1.05
C ILE A 63 3.48 -9.42 -0.21
N VAL A 64 3.56 -10.72 -0.49
CA VAL A 64 2.86 -11.76 0.28
C VAL A 64 3.28 -11.74 1.75
N ASP A 65 4.58 -11.70 2.03
CA ASP A 65 5.12 -11.62 3.39
C ASP A 65 4.63 -10.34 4.11
N ASN A 66 4.59 -9.20 3.40
CA ASN A 66 4.12 -7.95 3.98
C ASN A 66 2.62 -7.99 4.33
N LEU A 67 1.82 -8.62 3.48
CA LEU A 67 0.39 -8.84 3.69
C LEU A 67 0.17 -9.75 4.91
N GLN A 68 0.89 -10.87 5.00
CA GLN A 68 0.80 -11.78 6.14
C GLN A 68 1.22 -11.11 7.46
N ALA A 69 2.31 -10.33 7.44
CA ALA A 69 2.77 -9.58 8.61
C ALA A 69 1.78 -8.48 9.07
N ALA A 70 0.86 -8.06 8.19
CA ALA A 70 -0.17 -7.06 8.51
C ALA A 70 -1.37 -7.65 9.26
N MET A 71 -1.48 -8.98 9.33
CA MET A 71 -2.57 -9.67 10.03
C MET A 71 -2.63 -9.25 11.50
N GLY A 72 -3.84 -8.92 11.98
CA GLY A 72 -4.08 -8.50 13.37
C GLY A 72 -3.55 -7.11 13.75
N THR A 73 -2.77 -6.44 12.89
CA THR A 73 -2.23 -5.09 13.15
C THR A 73 -2.89 -4.01 12.30
N THR A 74 -3.31 -4.38 11.09
CA THR A 74 -3.93 -3.47 10.13
C THR A 74 -5.45 -3.63 10.09
N HIS A 75 -6.17 -2.51 9.94
CA HIS A 75 -7.63 -2.43 9.94
C HIS A 75 -8.23 -2.23 8.53
N GLY A 76 -7.37 -2.07 7.52
CA GLY A 76 -7.77 -1.97 6.12
C GLY A 76 -6.56 -2.01 5.19
N ILE A 77 -6.74 -2.60 4.01
CA ILE A 77 -5.69 -2.73 2.99
C ILE A 77 -6.18 -2.05 1.72
N ILE A 78 -5.30 -1.24 1.13
CA ILE A 78 -5.43 -0.72 -0.23
C ILE A 78 -4.27 -1.29 -1.02
N ILE A 79 -4.52 -1.89 -2.17
CA ILE A 79 -3.46 -2.48 -2.99
C ILE A 79 -3.61 -2.07 -4.45
N ASN A 80 -2.50 -1.63 -5.05
CA ASN A 80 -2.32 -1.58 -6.49
C ASN A 80 -1.28 -2.64 -6.87
N PRO A 81 -1.67 -3.87 -7.27
CA PRO A 81 -0.73 -4.93 -7.61
C PRO A 81 0.04 -4.70 -8.93
N ALA A 82 -0.27 -3.63 -9.67
CA ALA A 82 0.27 -3.37 -11.01
C ALA A 82 0.15 -4.63 -11.91
N ALA A 83 1.25 -5.06 -12.53
CA ALA A 83 1.27 -6.24 -13.42
C ALA A 83 0.82 -7.53 -12.72
N TYR A 84 1.02 -7.65 -11.40
CA TYR A 84 0.60 -8.83 -10.65
C TYR A 84 -0.92 -9.00 -10.54
N THR A 85 -1.69 -7.97 -10.89
CA THR A 85 -3.15 -8.09 -11.06
C THR A 85 -3.53 -9.19 -12.06
N HIS A 86 -2.67 -9.42 -13.05
CA HIS A 86 -2.96 -10.36 -14.14
C HIS A 86 -2.37 -11.76 -13.92
N THR A 87 -1.43 -11.91 -12.98
CA THR A 87 -0.61 -13.13 -12.89
C THR A 87 -0.55 -13.74 -11.50
N SER A 88 -0.75 -12.96 -10.43
CA SER A 88 -0.45 -13.41 -9.08
C SER A 88 -1.65 -14.06 -8.38
N ILE A 89 -1.69 -15.39 -8.43
CA ILE A 89 -2.57 -16.18 -7.57
C ILE A 89 -2.08 -16.10 -6.11
N ALA A 90 -0.77 -16.01 -5.88
CA ALA A 90 -0.20 -15.94 -4.54
C ALA A 90 -0.66 -14.70 -3.75
N ILE A 91 -0.67 -13.52 -4.37
CA ILE A 91 -1.18 -12.29 -3.73
C ILE A 91 -2.69 -12.38 -3.49
N ARG A 92 -3.44 -12.95 -4.43
CA ARG A 92 -4.88 -13.19 -4.27
C ARG A 92 -5.16 -14.06 -3.05
N ASP A 93 -4.47 -15.18 -2.92
CA ASP A 93 -4.69 -16.14 -1.83
C ASP A 93 -4.22 -15.57 -0.48
N ALA A 94 -3.15 -14.78 -0.47
CA ALA A 94 -2.72 -14.04 0.71
C ALA A 94 -3.80 -13.05 1.19
N LEU A 95 -4.45 -12.32 0.27
CA LEU A 95 -5.55 -11.40 0.61
C LEU A 95 -6.78 -12.14 1.12
N LEU A 96 -7.15 -13.28 0.53
CA LEU A 96 -8.28 -14.10 1.00
C LEU A 96 -8.08 -14.63 2.42
N THR A 97 -6.83 -14.84 2.84
CA THR A 97 -6.49 -15.30 4.19
C THR A 97 -6.62 -14.19 5.24
N LEU A 98 -6.64 -12.91 4.81
CA LEU A 98 -6.75 -11.74 5.69
C LEU A 98 -8.19 -11.27 5.91
N ALA A 99 -9.14 -11.75 5.09
CA ALA A 99 -10.56 -11.39 5.13
C ALA A 99 -11.35 -12.35 6.03
#